data_AF-A0A959YH42-F1
#
_entry.id   AF-A0A959YH42-F1
#
_cell.length_a   1.000
_cell.length_b   1.000
_cell.length_c   1.000
_cell.angle_alpha   90.00
_cell.angle_beta   90.00
_cell.angle_gamma   90.00
#
_symmetry.space_group_name_H-M   'P 1'
#
loop_
_entity.id
_entity.type
_entity.pdbx_description
1 polymer ?
#
loop_
_entity_poly.entity_id
_entity_poly.type
_entity_poly.pdbx_seq_one_letter_code
_entity_poly.pdbx_strand_id
1 'polypeptide(L)'
;ERLRVLFGELLREVQRIKSQGDLAAGKALVENYGVKVDPDLHAQVLKRAERIRTAPYAGFIQPDLVPVTDANGEITDVQVVYPDDFIGQMLDYARRFSFLPDEN
;
A
#
# COMPACT_ATOMS: atom_id res chain seq x y z
N GLU A 1 -2.05 -16.92 -24.57
CA GLU A 1 -2.05 -15.81 -25.56
C GLU A 1 -3.36 -15.01 -25.58
N ARG A 2 -4.54 -15.65 -25.65
CA ARG A 2 -5.85 -14.95 -25.72
C ARG A 2 -6.15 -13.95 -24.59
N LEU A 3 -5.80 -14.25 -23.33
CA LEU A 3 -6.00 -13.30 -22.21
C LEU A 3 -5.22 -11.99 -22.39
N ARG A 4 -4.01 -12.07 -22.94
CA ARG A 4 -3.20 -10.87 -23.21
C ARG A 4 -3.88 -9.94 -24.22
N VAL A 5 -4.54 -10.52 -25.22
CA VAL A 5 -5.33 -9.77 -26.21
C VAL A 5 -6.52 -9.08 -25.54
N LEU A 6 -7.33 -9.82 -24.77
CA LEU A 6 -8.47 -9.26 -24.04
C LEU A 6 -8.06 -8.14 -23.06
N PHE A 7 -6.93 -8.28 -22.35
CA PHE A 7 -6.40 -7.20 -21.51
C PHE A 7 -6.00 -5.97 -22.34
N GLY A 8 -5.41 -6.14 -23.51
CA GLY A 8 -5.10 -5.05 -24.42
C GLY A 8 -6.35 -4.32 -24.92
N GLU A 9 -7.42 -5.05 -25.22
CA GLU A 9 -8.72 -4.50 -25.63
C GLU A 9 -9.35 -3.68 -24.50
N LEU A 10 -9.39 -4.22 -23.28
CA LEU A 10 -9.92 -3.50 -22.12
C LEU A 10 -9.06 -2.26 -21.79
N LEU A 11 -7.73 -2.37 -21.85
CA LEU A 11 -6.83 -1.24 -21.63
C LEU A 11 -7.09 -0.12 -22.65
N ARG A 12 -7.28 -0.46 -23.92
CA ARG A 12 -7.63 0.51 -24.98
C ARG A 12 -8.94 1.23 -24.64
N GLU A 13 -9.95 0.50 -24.19
CA GLU A 13 -11.25 1.09 -23.85
C GLU A 13 -11.18 1.98 -22.60
N VAL A 14 -10.50 1.52 -21.54
CA VAL A 14 -10.27 2.34 -20.33
C VAL A 14 -9.52 3.62 -20.67
N GLN A 15 -8.49 3.54 -21.52
CA GLN A 15 -7.74 4.72 -21.96
C GLN A 15 -8.61 5.68 -22.78
N ARG A 16 -9.44 5.17 -23.70
CA ARG A 16 -10.40 5.99 -24.47
C ARG A 16 -11.35 6.75 -23.53
N ILE A 17 -11.97 6.04 -22.59
CA ILE A 17 -12.90 6.60 -21.60
C ILE A 17 -12.23 7.75 -20.84
N LYS A 18 -11.01 7.52 -20.31
CA LYS A 18 -10.25 8.54 -19.58
C LYS A 18 -9.90 9.75 -20.46
N SER A 19 -9.36 9.52 -21.65
CA SER A 19 -8.88 10.58 -22.55
C SER A 19 -10.01 11.43 -23.12
N GLN A 20 -11.21 10.87 -23.29
CA GLN A 20 -12.38 11.57 -23.81
C GLN A 20 -13.31 12.12 -22.72
N GLY A 21 -13.05 11.81 -21.45
CA GLY A 21 -13.94 12.20 -20.34
C GLY A 21 -15.31 11.54 -20.39
N ASP A 22 -15.40 10.31 -20.91
CA ASP A 22 -16.67 9.60 -21.13
C ASP A 22 -17.22 9.00 -19.82
N LEU A 23 -17.86 9.85 -19.03
CA LEU A 23 -18.42 9.47 -17.73
C LEU A 23 -19.46 8.35 -17.84
N ALA A 24 -20.30 8.36 -18.87
CA ALA A 24 -21.37 7.39 -19.03
C ALA A 24 -20.79 5.98 -19.26
N ALA A 25 -19.82 5.84 -20.16
CA ALA A 25 -19.14 4.57 -20.38
C ALA A 25 -18.34 4.13 -19.16
N GLY A 26 -17.66 5.06 -18.47
CA GLY A 26 -16.94 4.78 -17.23
C GLY A 26 -17.85 4.23 -16.13
N LYS A 27 -19.01 4.87 -15.92
CA LYS A 27 -20.03 4.42 -14.97
C LYS A 27 -20.54 3.02 -15.33
N ALA A 28 -20.89 2.81 -16.59
CA ALA A 28 -21.40 1.53 -17.06
C ALA A 28 -20.38 0.38 -16.88
N LEU A 29 -19.09 0.65 -17.09
CA LEU A 29 -18.03 -0.34 -16.89
C LEU A 29 -17.93 -0.76 -15.41
N VAL A 30 -17.95 0.22 -14.49
CA VAL A 30 -17.85 -0.04 -13.04
C VAL A 30 -19.09 -0.73 -12.50
N GLU A 31 -20.29 -0.23 -12.81
CA GLU A 31 -21.54 -0.78 -12.27
C GLU A 31 -21.84 -2.21 -12.75
N ASN A 32 -21.41 -2.54 -13.97
CA ASN A 32 -21.66 -3.87 -14.52
C ASN A 32 -20.64 -4.92 -14.06
N TYR A 33 -19.37 -4.54 -13.90
CA TYR A 33 -18.29 -5.52 -13.69
C TYR A 33 -17.45 -5.31 -12.42
N GLY A 34 -17.45 -4.11 -11.82
CA GLY A 34 -16.61 -3.76 -10.67
C GLY A 34 -17.29 -3.83 -9.31
N VAL A 35 -18.62 -3.96 -9.25
CA VAL A 35 -19.40 -3.82 -7.99
C VAL A 35 -20.12 -5.11 -7.57
N LYS A 36 -20.59 -5.92 -8.53
CA LYS A 36 -21.45 -7.07 -8.22
C LYS A 36 -20.63 -8.23 -7.65
N VAL A 37 -21.01 -8.71 -6.47
CA VAL A 37 -20.40 -9.86 -5.79
C VAL A 37 -21.41 -10.99 -5.70
N ASP A 38 -21.01 -12.20 -6.09
CA ASP A 38 -21.79 -13.42 -5.90
C ASP A 38 -21.75 -13.84 -4.41
N PRO A 39 -22.90 -13.85 -3.69
CA PRO A 39 -22.93 -14.16 -2.26
C PRO A 39 -22.45 -15.56 -1.90
N ASP A 40 -22.76 -16.57 -2.72
CA ASP A 40 -22.42 -17.97 -2.43
C ASP A 40 -20.92 -18.20 -2.61
N LEU A 41 -20.35 -17.67 -3.70
CA LEU A 41 -18.91 -17.69 -3.92
C LEU A 41 -18.17 -16.92 -2.84
N HIS A 42 -18.68 -15.74 -2.44
CA HIS A 42 -18.08 -14.93 -1.39
C HIS A 42 -18.03 -15.68 -0.04
N ALA A 43 -19.14 -16.30 0.37
CA ALA A 43 -19.19 -17.11 1.59
C ALA A 43 -18.23 -18.31 1.54
N GLN A 44 -18.13 -18.98 0.38
CA GLN A 44 -17.19 -20.08 0.19
C GLN A 44 -15.73 -19.62 0.35
N VAL A 45 -15.37 -18.47 -0.21
CA VAL A 45 -14.01 -17.91 -0.11
C VAL A 45 -13.68 -17.51 1.33
N LEU A 46 -14.60 -16.86 2.04
CA LEU A 46 -14.42 -16.51 3.46
C LEU A 46 -14.13 -17.75 4.31
N LYS A 47 -14.94 -18.81 4.17
CA LYS A 47 -14.74 -20.07 4.89
C LYS A 47 -13.38 -20.73 4.63
N ARG A 48 -12.84 -20.57 3.41
CA ARG A 48 -11.49 -21.07 3.08
C ARG A 48 -10.42 -20.18 3.69
N ALA A 49 -10.62 -18.87 3.65
CA ALA A 49 -9.69 -17.87 4.14
C ALA A 49 -9.56 -17.88 5.67
N GLU A 50 -10.57 -18.33 6.44
CA GLU A 50 -10.50 -18.49 7.90
C GLU A 50 -9.32 -19.35 8.38
N ARG A 51 -8.81 -20.24 7.52
CA ARG A 51 -7.62 -21.06 7.83
C ARG A 51 -6.32 -20.27 7.77
N ILE A 52 -6.33 -19.11 7.12
CA ILE A 52 -5.19 -18.22 6.93
C ILE A 52 -5.18 -17.24 8.12
N ARG A 53 -4.19 -17.38 9.00
CA ARG A 53 -4.06 -16.56 10.22
C ARG A 53 -3.28 -15.27 10.04
N THR A 54 -2.87 -14.94 8.81
CA THR A 54 -2.17 -13.69 8.52
C THR A 54 -3.16 -12.53 8.57
N ALA A 55 -2.75 -11.42 9.17
CA ALA A 55 -3.54 -10.20 9.13
C ALA A 55 -3.81 -9.78 7.67
N PRO A 56 -5.00 -9.23 7.35
CA PRO A 56 -5.33 -8.77 6.00
C PRO A 56 -4.54 -7.52 5.57
N TYR A 57 -3.93 -6.83 6.54
CA TYR A 57 -3.09 -5.66 6.32
C TYR A 57 -1.69 -5.92 6.88
N ALA A 58 -0.68 -5.47 6.15
CA ALA A 58 0.71 -5.50 6.58
C ALA A 58 1.19 -4.07 6.85
N GLY A 59 2.00 -3.91 7.89
CA GLY A 59 2.74 -2.69 8.20
C GLY A 59 4.21 -3.04 8.37
N PHE A 60 5.07 -2.04 8.19
CA PHE A 60 6.52 -2.17 8.35
C PHE A 60 7.02 -1.09 9.28
N ILE A 61 7.99 -1.45 10.12
CA ILE A 61 8.80 -0.50 10.87
C ILE A 61 10.02 -0.12 10.01
N GLN A 62 10.48 1.13 10.13
CA GLN A 62 11.62 1.62 9.36
C GLN A 62 12.94 1.34 10.09
N PRO A 63 14.07 1.13 9.41
CA PRO A 63 15.37 1.14 10.07
C PRO A 63 15.78 2.55 10.50
N ASP A 64 16.64 2.62 11.51
CA ASP A 64 17.40 3.82 11.85
C ASP A 64 18.68 3.90 11.03
N LEU A 65 18.99 5.10 10.54
CA LEU A 65 20.25 5.41 9.87
C LEU A 65 21.14 6.20 10.83
N VAL A 66 22.20 5.55 11.32
CA VAL A 66 23.08 6.10 12.35
C VAL A 66 24.43 6.49 11.74
N PRO A 67 24.80 7.78 11.71
CA PRO A 67 26.10 8.19 11.19
C PRO A 67 27.24 7.71 12.10
N VAL A 68 28.31 7.19 11.50
CA VAL A 68 29.57 6.84 12.16
C VAL A 68 30.56 7.96 11.90
N THR A 69 31.08 8.59 12.95
CA THR A 69 31.99 9.74 12.82
C THR A 69 33.41 9.42 13.28
N ASP A 70 34.40 10.02 12.63
CA ASP A 70 35.80 9.98 13.08
C ASP A 70 36.04 10.90 14.30
N ALA A 71 37.30 11.00 14.75
CA ALA A 71 37.68 11.84 15.88
C ALA A 71 37.49 13.35 15.63
N ASN A 72 37.43 13.78 14.37
CA ASN A 72 37.19 15.16 13.98
C ASN A 72 35.70 15.48 13.83
N GLY A 73 34.82 14.47 13.96
CA GLY A 73 33.38 14.60 13.76
C GLY A 73 32.94 14.48 12.30
N GLU A 74 33.83 14.08 11.39
CA GLU A 74 33.48 13.85 9.99
C GLU A 74 32.81 12.47 9.83
N ILE A 75 31.72 12.41 9.07
CA ILE A 75 31.01 11.16 8.81
C ILE A 75 31.87 10.28 7.91
N THR A 76 32.14 9.05 8.37
CA THR A 76 32.92 8.04 7.64
C THR A 76 32.06 6.89 7.12
N ASP A 77 30.91 6.64 7.73
CA ASP A 77 29.95 5.61 7.33
C ASP A 77 28.53 5.93 7.85
N VAL A 78 27.53 5.20 7.37
CA VAL A 78 26.15 5.22 7.90
C VAL A 78 25.68 3.80 8.15
N GLN A 79 25.48 3.47 9.42
CA GLN A 79 24.99 2.17 9.84
C GLN A 79 23.46 2.10 9.75
N VAL A 80 22.95 1.01 9.16
CA VAL A 80 21.51 0.69 9.15
C VAL A 80 21.20 -0.20 10.36
N VAL A 81 20.38 0.29 11.28
CA VAL A 81 19.96 -0.43 12.50
C VAL A 81 18.48 -0.75 12.40
N TYR A 82 18.11 -2.00 12.60
CA TYR A 82 16.71 -2.42 12.54
C TYR A 82 16.09 -2.39 13.95
N PRO A 83 14.98 -1.68 14.17
CA PRO A 83 14.31 -1.66 15.46
C PRO A 83 13.60 -2.99 15.75
N ASP A 84 13.44 -3.29 17.03
CA ASP A 84 12.88 -4.56 17.49
C ASP A 84 11.35 -4.59 17.48
N ASP A 85 10.68 -3.45 17.62
CA ASP A 85 9.22 -3.38 17.70
C ASP A 85 8.60 -2.04 17.24
N PHE A 86 7.32 -2.10 16.88
CA PHE A 86 6.53 -0.98 16.39
C PHE A 86 6.26 0.09 17.46
N ILE A 87 5.98 -0.30 18.70
CA ILE A 87 5.62 0.64 19.76
C ILE A 87 6.85 1.49 20.10
N GLY A 88 8.01 0.86 20.25
CA GLY A 88 9.29 1.53 20.47
C GLY A 88 9.57 2.58 19.38
N GLN A 89 9.46 2.19 18.12
CA GLN A 89 9.66 3.12 17.00
C GLN A 89 8.69 4.31 17.03
N MET A 90 7.40 4.06 17.22
CA MET A 90 6.40 5.14 17.20
C MET A 90 6.62 6.13 18.36
N LEU A 91 7.01 5.64 19.54
CA LEU A 91 7.33 6.49 20.69
C LEU A 91 8.63 7.30 20.47
N ASP A 92 9.63 6.72 19.82
CA ASP A 92 10.86 7.45 19.45
C ASP A 92 10.56 8.57 18.44
N TYR A 93 9.72 8.28 17.44
CA TYR A 93 9.31 9.27 16.44
C TYR A 93 8.52 10.42 17.06
N ALA A 94 7.57 10.11 17.95
CA ALA A 94 6.83 11.14 18.68
C ALA A 94 7.77 12.05 19.50
N ARG A 95 8.84 11.49 20.06
CA ARG A 95 9.81 12.26 20.85
C ARG A 95 10.74 13.12 19.99
N ARG A 96 11.24 12.59 18.87
CA ARG A 96 12.33 13.21 18.08
C ARG A 96 11.84 14.04 16.90
N PHE A 97 10.68 13.67 16.34
CA PHE A 97 10.22 14.17 15.04
C PHE A 97 8.82 14.80 15.07
N SER A 98 8.20 14.94 16.25
CA SER A 98 6.90 15.62 16.41
C SER A 98 7.07 17.13 16.54
N PHE A 99 7.29 17.82 15.42
CA PHE A 99 7.59 19.26 15.40
C PHE A 99 6.36 20.17 15.31
N LEU A 100 5.17 19.62 15.08
CA LEU A 100 3.93 20.39 14.98
C LEU A 100 3.32 20.65 16.36
N PRO A 101 2.67 21.80 16.57
CA PRO A 101 1.90 22.07 17.79
C PRO A 101 0.65 21.18 17.84
N ASP A 102 0.09 21.03 19.04
CA ASP A 102 -1.14 20.27 19.26
C ASP A 102 -2.34 20.91 18.52
N GLU A 103 -2.33 22.23 18.35
CA GLU A 103 -3.30 22.99 17.56
C GLU A 103 -2.56 23.77 16.45
N ASN A 104 -2.93 23.52 15.19
CA ASN A 104 -2.31 24.11 14.00
C ASN A 104 -3.08 25.33 13.46
#